data_AF-K2F6R1-F1
#
_entry.id   AF-K2F6R1-F1
#
_cell.length_a   1.000
_cell.length_b   1.000
_cell.length_c   1.000
_cell.angle_alpha   90.00
_cell.angle_beta   90.00
_cell.angle_gamma   90.00
#
_symmetry.space_group_name_H-M   'P 1'
#
loop_
_entity.id
_entity.type
_entity.pdbx_description
1 polymer ?
#
loop_
_entity_poly.entity_id
_entity_poly.type
_entity_poly.pdbx_seq_one_letter_code
_entity_poly.pdbx_strand_id
1 'polypeptide(L)'
;MKNRLAVKPWQREYFSSGYKIAFLNAMGLRLQAGESAGRALAAVVNAEPNPAKKRDMAPALEALDQGEAVARAIGKLGFFDSTVLAILGSGERAGMREAISAAAAHLTLRQAWFRQHALVIFILANELFSAALAPVLLYTDILPWIREHITPPTAAAALLKYETDMAIAEQLTAGLIGLTVLFVLATAINIYRISHLSAPTRILLFFSDSAMAVGF
;
A
#
# COMPACT_ATOMS: atom_id res chain seq x y z
N MET A 1 9.88 -21.58 -31.66
CA MET A 1 8.65 -21.11 -30.98
C MET A 1 8.68 -21.54 -29.52
N LYS A 2 8.15 -20.70 -28.62
CA LYS A 2 8.13 -20.80 -27.14
C LYS A 2 9.37 -20.27 -26.42
N ASN A 3 9.33 -18.98 -26.07
CA ASN A 3 9.56 -18.58 -24.68
C ASN A 3 8.82 -17.26 -24.37
N ARG A 4 7.48 -17.29 -24.39
CA ARG A 4 6.68 -16.27 -23.71
C ARG A 4 6.63 -16.64 -22.24
N LEU A 5 7.70 -16.34 -21.50
CA LEU A 5 7.56 -16.14 -20.08
C LEU A 5 6.78 -14.82 -19.93
N ALA A 6 5.45 -14.93 -20.02
CA ALA A 6 4.56 -13.87 -19.60
C ALA A 6 4.84 -13.65 -18.11
N VAL A 7 5.68 -12.67 -17.83
CA VAL A 7 5.99 -12.23 -16.46
C VAL A 7 4.64 -11.95 -15.81
N LYS A 8 4.31 -12.73 -14.78
CA LYS A 8 3.01 -12.66 -14.13
C LYS A 8 2.83 -11.24 -13.58
N PRO A 9 1.62 -10.67 -13.54
CA PRO A 9 1.43 -9.25 -13.19
C PRO A 9 2.09 -8.82 -11.87
N TRP A 10 2.18 -9.71 -10.88
CA TRP A 10 2.88 -9.47 -9.61
C TRP A 10 4.42 -9.54 -9.71
N GLN A 11 4.96 -10.20 -10.73
CA GLN A 11 6.40 -10.21 -11.03
C GLN A 11 6.85 -8.93 -11.76
N ARG A 12 5.92 -8.02 -12.10
CA ARG A 12 6.23 -6.67 -12.64
C ARG A 12 6.55 -5.63 -11.56
N GLU A 13 6.75 -6.09 -10.33
CA GLU A 13 7.07 -5.32 -9.12
C GLU A 13 8.33 -4.45 -9.22
N TYR A 14 9.09 -4.51 -10.32
CA TYR A 14 10.29 -3.68 -10.52
C TYR A 14 10.00 -2.20 -10.86
N PHE A 15 8.75 -1.82 -11.16
CA PHE A 15 8.37 -0.45 -11.50
C PHE A 15 7.76 0.28 -10.28
N SER A 16 8.60 0.59 -9.29
CA SER A 16 8.21 1.33 -8.11
C SER A 16 7.66 2.72 -8.44
N SER A 17 6.89 3.33 -7.53
CA SER A 17 6.41 4.71 -7.70
C SER A 17 7.57 5.69 -7.96
N GLY A 18 8.71 5.51 -7.27
CA GLY A 18 9.91 6.31 -7.49
C GLY A 18 10.50 6.14 -8.89
N TYR A 19 10.51 4.91 -9.42
CA TYR A 19 10.97 4.65 -10.79
C TYR A 19 10.09 5.38 -11.82
N LYS A 20 8.77 5.35 -11.66
CA LYS A 20 7.83 6.01 -12.60
C LYS A 20 8.04 7.53 -12.62
N ILE A 21 8.27 8.13 -11.46
CA ILE A 21 8.59 9.56 -11.34
C ILE A 21 9.94 9.86 -12.01
N ALA A 22 10.98 9.06 -11.73
CA ALA A 22 12.29 9.22 -12.35
C ALA A 22 12.24 9.09 -13.88
N PHE A 23 11.45 8.13 -14.39
CA PHE A 23 11.23 7.93 -15.83
C PHE A 23 10.63 9.17 -16.49
N LEU A 24 9.55 9.72 -15.92
CA LEU A 24 8.92 10.95 -16.42
C LEU A 24 9.87 12.16 -16.32
N ASN A 25 10.60 12.29 -15.22
CA ASN A 25 11.58 13.37 -15.06
C ASN A 25 12.72 13.28 -16.10
N ALA A 26 13.23 12.07 -16.36
CA ALA A 26 14.25 11.86 -17.39
C ALA A 26 13.75 12.24 -18.80
N MET A 27 12.50 11.91 -19.12
CA MET A 27 11.86 12.39 -20.35
C MET A 27 11.71 13.92 -20.36
N GLY A 28 11.28 14.51 -19.24
CA GLY A 28 11.12 15.96 -19.09
C GLY A 28 12.41 16.73 -19.32
N LEU A 29 13.53 16.24 -18.79
CA LEU A 29 14.87 16.84 -19.01
C LEU A 29 15.27 16.82 -20.50
N ARG A 30 14.97 15.73 -21.20
CA ARG A 30 15.24 15.61 -22.65
C ARG A 30 14.38 16.57 -23.48
N LEU A 31 13.10 16.71 -23.11
CA LEU A 31 12.22 17.71 -23.74
C LEU A 31 12.73 19.13 -23.49
N GLN A 32 13.24 19.43 -22.30
CA GLN A 32 13.85 20.73 -21.99
C GLN A 32 15.10 21.00 -22.83
N ALA A 33 15.85 19.95 -23.18
CA ALA A 33 16.98 20.02 -24.11
C ALA A 33 16.55 20.15 -25.59
N GLY A 34 15.25 20.20 -25.88
CA GLY A 34 14.72 20.39 -27.24
C GLY A 34 14.49 19.09 -28.02
N GLU A 35 14.60 17.93 -27.39
CA GLU A 35 14.24 16.67 -28.05
C GLU A 35 12.72 16.56 -28.27
N SER A 36 12.31 15.86 -29.34
CA SER A 36 10.91 15.50 -29.52
C SER A 36 10.49 14.45 -28.50
N ALA A 37 9.20 14.43 -28.14
CA ALA A 37 8.66 13.52 -27.15
C ALA A 37 8.89 12.03 -27.47
N GLY A 38 8.79 11.64 -28.75
CA GLY A 38 9.11 10.29 -29.19
C GLY A 38 10.59 9.93 -29.01
N ARG A 39 11.51 10.85 -29.36
CA ARG A 39 12.95 10.65 -29.15
C ARG A 39 13.31 10.58 -27.68
N ALA A 40 12.69 11.43 -26.86
CA ALA A 40 12.87 11.42 -25.41
C ALA A 40 12.42 10.08 -24.80
N LEU A 41 11.24 9.58 -25.17
CA LEU A 41 10.74 8.28 -24.72
C LEU A 41 11.68 7.15 -25.14
N ALA A 42 12.04 7.10 -26.43
CA ALA A 42 12.90 6.05 -26.96
C ALA A 42 14.26 6.02 -26.25
N ALA A 43 14.83 7.19 -25.95
CA ALA A 43 16.12 7.27 -25.31
C ALA A 43 16.08 6.90 -23.83
N VAL A 44 15.01 7.25 -23.08
CA VAL A 44 14.84 6.80 -21.70
C VAL A 44 14.67 5.28 -21.63
N VAL A 45 13.87 4.69 -22.52
CA VAL A 45 13.73 3.22 -22.61
C VAL A 45 15.05 2.56 -22.97
N ASN A 46 15.81 3.14 -23.91
CA ASN A 46 17.09 2.57 -24.34
C ASN A 46 18.19 2.67 -23.29
N ALA A 47 18.12 3.68 -22.42
CA ALA A 47 19.03 3.87 -21.30
C ALA A 47 18.73 2.96 -20.09
N GLU A 48 17.65 2.17 -20.12
CA GLU A 48 17.33 1.23 -19.04
C GLU A 48 18.42 0.15 -18.91
N PRO A 49 19.13 0.09 -17.76
CA PRO A 49 20.19 -0.90 -17.56
C PRO A 49 19.65 -2.32 -17.36
N ASN A 50 18.44 -2.49 -16.83
CA ASN A 50 17.88 -3.81 -16.59
C ASN A 50 17.30 -4.40 -17.90
N PRO A 51 17.86 -5.51 -18.42
CA PRO A 51 17.42 -6.08 -19.69
C PRO A 51 15.97 -6.60 -19.64
N ALA A 52 15.48 -7.03 -18.47
CA ALA A 52 14.10 -7.46 -18.30
C ALA A 52 13.13 -6.27 -18.39
N LYS A 53 13.43 -5.15 -17.70
CA LYS A 53 12.63 -3.92 -17.81
C LYS A 53 12.63 -3.39 -19.23
N LYS A 54 13.79 -3.35 -19.88
CA LYS A 54 13.92 -2.90 -21.27
C LYS A 54 13.11 -3.76 -22.23
N ARG A 55 13.15 -5.09 -22.10
CA ARG A 55 12.32 -6.03 -22.87
C ARG A 55 10.83 -5.75 -22.68
N ASP A 56 10.41 -5.52 -21.44
CA ASP A 56 9.00 -5.26 -21.12
C ASP A 56 8.52 -3.89 -21.64
N MET A 57 9.44 -2.94 -21.85
CA MET A 57 9.19 -1.63 -22.46
C MET A 57 9.29 -1.64 -24.00
N ALA A 58 9.77 -2.71 -24.63
CA ALA A 58 9.91 -2.82 -26.08
C ALA A 58 8.63 -2.52 -26.88
N PRO A 59 7.41 -2.91 -26.43
CA PRO A 59 6.18 -2.57 -27.14
C PRO A 59 5.92 -1.07 -27.30
N ALA A 60 6.46 -0.23 -26.40
CA ALA A 60 6.37 1.22 -26.53
C ALA A 60 7.26 1.75 -27.66
N LEU A 61 8.44 1.15 -27.87
CA LEU A 61 9.32 1.49 -28.99
C LEU A 61 8.70 1.08 -30.32
N GLU A 62 8.14 -0.13 -30.40
CA GLU A 62 7.43 -0.61 -31.59
C GLU A 62 6.26 0.31 -31.96
N ALA A 63 5.52 0.82 -30.97
CA ALA A 63 4.44 1.78 -31.20
C ALA A 63 4.96 3.12 -31.74
N LEU A 64 6.10 3.62 -31.22
CA LEU A 64 6.73 4.82 -31.76
C LEU A 64 7.19 4.64 -33.21
N ASP A 65 7.78 3.49 -33.53
CA ASP A 65 8.25 3.17 -34.90
C ASP A 65 7.07 3.08 -35.88
N GLN A 66 5.89 2.68 -35.41
CA GLN A 66 4.64 2.68 -36.17
C GLN A 66 4.01 4.07 -36.31
N GLY A 67 4.61 5.11 -35.72
CA GLY A 67 4.07 6.47 -35.73
C GLY A 67 2.85 6.66 -34.82
N GLU A 68 2.66 5.78 -33.83
CA GLU A 68 1.61 6.00 -32.83
C GLU A 68 1.90 7.26 -32.02
N ALA A 69 0.82 7.82 -31.47
CA ALA A 69 0.89 8.94 -30.54
C ALA A 69 1.73 8.56 -29.31
N VAL A 70 2.60 9.46 -28.85
CA VAL A 70 3.51 9.23 -27.70
C VAL A 70 2.75 8.82 -26.44
N ALA A 71 1.58 9.41 -26.16
CA ALA A 71 0.76 9.02 -25.01
C ALA A 71 0.24 7.59 -25.13
N ARG A 72 -0.08 7.13 -26.35
CA ARG A 72 -0.43 5.73 -26.61
C ARG A 72 0.77 4.81 -26.43
N ALA A 73 1.94 5.20 -26.93
CA ALA A 73 3.18 4.44 -26.73
C ALA A 73 3.53 4.31 -25.23
N ILE A 74 3.40 5.39 -24.45
CA ILE A 74 3.57 5.36 -22.98
C ILE A 74 2.53 4.42 -22.34
N GLY A 75 1.30 4.38 -22.83
CA GLY A 75 0.27 3.43 -22.40
C GLY A 75 0.69 1.96 -22.57
N LYS A 76 1.46 1.64 -23.62
CA LYS A 76 1.98 0.29 -23.88
C LYS A 76 3.03 -0.17 -22.86
N LEU A 77 3.65 0.75 -22.13
CA LEU A 77 4.56 0.41 -21.01
C LEU A 77 3.83 -0.33 -19.88
N GLY A 78 2.52 -0.11 -19.74
CA GLY A 78 1.65 -0.89 -18.86
C GLY A 78 1.84 -0.66 -17.35
N PHE A 79 2.66 0.31 -16.93
CA PHE A 79 2.88 0.62 -15.51
C PHE A 79 2.37 2.00 -15.07
N PHE A 80 1.85 2.83 -15.98
CA PHE A 80 1.16 4.08 -15.65
C PHE A 80 -0.35 3.86 -15.50
N ASP A 81 -0.98 4.57 -14.57
CA ASP A 81 -2.43 4.52 -14.38
C ASP A 81 -3.19 5.41 -15.37
N SER A 82 -4.51 5.25 -15.43
CA SER A 82 -5.37 5.99 -16.35
C SER A 82 -5.32 7.51 -16.16
N THR A 83 -5.09 7.99 -14.95
CA THR A 83 -5.00 9.43 -14.66
C THR A 83 -3.73 10.00 -15.27
N VAL A 84 -2.60 9.34 -15.05
CA VAL A 84 -1.33 9.70 -15.68
C VAL A 84 -1.44 9.66 -17.20
N LEU A 85 -2.02 8.61 -17.77
CA LEU A 85 -2.21 8.49 -19.22
C LEU A 85 -3.14 9.58 -19.78
N ALA A 86 -4.18 9.98 -19.04
CA ALA A 86 -5.07 11.07 -19.44
C ALA A 86 -4.35 12.43 -19.44
N ILE A 87 -3.54 12.71 -18.41
CA ILE A 87 -2.69 13.92 -18.34
C ILE A 87 -1.76 13.95 -19.55
N LEU A 88 -1.05 12.85 -19.82
CA LEU A 88 -0.11 12.76 -20.95
C LEU A 88 -0.83 12.87 -22.30
N GLY A 89 -2.00 12.26 -22.46
CA GLY A 89 -2.83 12.37 -23.66
C GLY A 89 -3.29 13.80 -23.94
N SER A 90 -3.59 14.58 -22.90
CA SER A 90 -3.90 16.01 -23.06
C SER A 90 -2.68 16.81 -23.54
N GLY A 91 -1.48 16.40 -23.15
CA GLY A 91 -0.21 17.03 -23.50
C GLY A 91 0.21 16.88 -24.96
N GLU A 92 -0.29 15.87 -25.68
CA GLU A 92 0.10 15.67 -27.08
C GLU A 92 -0.27 16.85 -27.98
N ARG A 93 -1.38 17.52 -27.69
CA ARG A 93 -1.85 18.68 -28.46
C ARG A 93 -1.45 20.01 -27.81
N ALA A 94 -1.34 20.05 -26.49
CA ALA A 94 -1.15 21.27 -25.73
C ALA A 94 0.32 21.56 -25.36
N GLY A 95 1.18 20.53 -25.32
CA GLY A 95 2.55 20.64 -24.82
C GLY A 95 2.93 19.43 -23.96
N MET A 96 3.83 18.59 -24.46
CA MET A 96 4.21 17.36 -23.75
C MET A 96 5.06 17.64 -22.51
N ARG A 97 5.83 18.74 -22.51
CA ARG A 97 6.70 19.12 -21.40
C ARG A 97 5.88 19.37 -20.13
N GLU A 98 4.83 20.16 -20.25
CA GLU A 98 3.93 20.54 -19.16
C GLU A 98 3.17 19.31 -18.66
N ALA A 99 2.69 18.47 -19.58
CA ALA A 99 1.97 17.25 -19.23
C ALA A 99 2.83 16.22 -18.49
N ILE A 100 4.10 16.04 -18.88
CA ILE A 100 5.03 15.18 -18.16
C ILE A 100 5.28 15.72 -16.74
N SER A 101 5.49 17.03 -16.60
CA SER A 101 5.66 17.66 -15.29
C SER A 101 4.42 17.46 -14.40
N ALA A 102 3.22 17.65 -14.95
CA ALA A 102 1.97 17.45 -14.23
C ALA A 102 1.75 15.98 -13.83
N ALA A 103 2.07 15.04 -14.71
CA ALA A 103 2.00 13.61 -14.43
C ALA A 103 2.99 13.18 -13.33
N ALA A 104 4.23 13.69 -13.37
CA ALA A 104 5.23 13.43 -12.33
C ALA A 104 4.81 14.04 -10.97
N ALA A 105 4.25 15.24 -10.97
CA ALA A 105 3.70 15.88 -9.78
C ALA A 105 2.53 15.08 -9.19
N HIS A 106 1.63 14.57 -10.03
CA HIS A 106 0.52 13.71 -9.60
C HIS A 106 1.03 12.44 -8.89
N LEU A 107 2.02 11.75 -9.48
CA LEU A 107 2.63 10.57 -8.85
C LEU A 107 3.34 10.91 -7.54
N THR A 108 4.01 12.06 -7.47
CA THR A 108 4.70 12.52 -6.26
C THR A 108 3.71 12.81 -5.13
N LEU A 109 2.62 13.52 -5.43
CA LEU A 109 1.54 13.77 -4.46
C LEU A 109 0.91 12.47 -3.97
N ARG A 110 0.66 11.53 -4.88
CA ARG A 110 0.14 10.21 -4.53
C ARG A 110 1.11 9.48 -3.59
N GLN A 111 2.41 9.45 -3.89
CA GLN A 111 3.41 8.82 -3.04
C GLN A 111 3.50 9.49 -1.66
N ALA A 112 3.45 10.82 -1.59
CA ALA A 112 3.46 11.58 -0.34
C ALA A 112 2.22 11.28 0.50
N TRP A 113 1.03 11.27 -0.11
CA TRP A 113 -0.22 10.91 0.55
C TRP A 113 -0.11 9.53 1.19
N PHE A 114 0.38 8.53 0.45
CA PHE A 114 0.55 7.19 1.01
C PHE A 114 1.54 7.14 2.15
N ARG A 115 2.70 7.80 2.05
CA ARG A 115 3.68 7.85 3.14
C ARG A 115 3.12 8.48 4.40
N GLN A 116 2.38 9.58 4.26
CA GLN A 116 1.76 10.27 5.39
C GLN A 116 0.67 9.43 6.06
N HIS A 117 -0.17 8.77 5.26
CA HIS A 117 -1.28 7.99 5.80
C HIS A 117 -0.83 6.60 6.31
N ALA A 118 0.25 6.03 5.79
CA ALA A 118 0.77 4.73 6.23
C ALA A 118 1.11 4.73 7.72
N LEU A 119 1.75 5.79 8.23
CA LEU A 119 2.07 5.91 9.65
C LEU A 119 0.79 5.98 10.51
N VAL A 120 -0.20 6.75 10.07
CA VAL A 120 -1.49 6.86 10.78
C VAL A 120 -2.21 5.52 10.80
N ILE A 121 -2.28 4.84 9.66
CA ILE A 121 -2.87 3.49 9.56
C ILE A 121 -2.16 2.52 10.50
N PHE A 122 -0.82 2.58 10.55
CA PHE A 122 -0.03 1.73 11.45
C PHE A 122 -0.33 2.01 12.93
N ILE A 123 -0.37 3.28 13.34
CA ILE A 123 -0.70 3.67 14.72
C ILE A 123 -2.09 3.19 15.11
N LEU A 124 -3.10 3.45 14.27
CA LEU A 124 -4.48 3.02 14.52
C LEU A 124 -4.61 1.50 14.58
N ALA A 125 -3.89 0.78 13.72
CA ALA A 125 -3.87 -0.69 13.76
C ALA A 125 -3.24 -1.22 15.05
N ASN A 126 -2.14 -0.61 15.50
CA ASN A 126 -1.48 -0.96 16.76
C ASN A 126 -2.38 -0.65 17.97
N GLU A 127 -3.03 0.51 17.99
CA GLU A 127 -3.99 0.87 19.05
C GLU A 127 -5.15 -0.13 19.11
N LEU A 128 -5.76 -0.45 17.96
CA LEU A 128 -6.84 -1.44 17.88
C LEU A 128 -6.38 -2.82 18.36
N PHE A 129 -5.18 -3.25 17.96
CA PHE A 129 -4.60 -4.52 18.40
C PHE A 129 -4.38 -4.54 19.91
N SER A 130 -3.78 -3.49 20.47
CA SER A 130 -3.52 -3.39 21.92
C SER A 130 -4.82 -3.35 22.74
N ALA A 131 -5.84 -2.63 22.26
CA ALA A 131 -7.16 -2.58 22.89
C ALA A 131 -7.85 -3.95 22.88
N ALA A 132 -7.67 -4.74 21.81
CA ALA A 132 -8.21 -6.08 21.72
C ALA A 132 -7.45 -7.08 22.62
N LEU A 133 -6.13 -6.93 22.74
CA LEU A 133 -5.27 -7.83 23.50
C LEU A 133 -5.34 -7.58 25.02
N ALA A 134 -5.55 -6.33 25.46
CA ALA A 134 -5.53 -5.99 26.88
C ALA A 134 -6.55 -6.77 27.74
N PRO A 135 -7.84 -6.92 27.36
CA PRO A 135 -8.78 -7.74 28.12
C PRO A 135 -8.37 -9.22 28.16
N VAL A 136 -7.78 -9.74 27.09
CA VAL A 136 -7.30 -11.13 27.02
C VAL A 136 -6.18 -11.34 28.04
N LEU A 137 -5.14 -10.50 28.01
CA LEU A 137 -4.03 -10.58 28.96
C LEU A 137 -4.48 -10.38 30.41
N LEU A 138 -5.43 -9.46 30.63
CA LEU A 138 -6.01 -9.25 31.96
C LEU A 138 -6.65 -10.53 32.50
N TYR A 139 -7.41 -11.24 31.66
CA TYR A 139 -8.11 -12.46 32.05
C TYR A 139 -7.19 -13.67 32.21
N THR A 140 -6.24 -13.86 31.29
CA THR A 140 -5.41 -15.08 31.27
C THR A 140 -4.21 -15.02 32.18
N ASP A 141 -3.63 -13.83 32.38
CA ASP A 141 -2.33 -13.71 33.04
C ASP A 141 -2.44 -12.90 34.32
N ILE A 142 -3.03 -11.69 34.27
CA ILE A 142 -3.02 -10.75 35.40
C ILE A 142 -3.96 -11.21 36.53
N LEU A 143 -5.21 -11.60 36.23
CA LEU A 143 -6.15 -12.04 37.26
C LEU A 143 -5.70 -13.33 37.97
N PRO A 144 -5.19 -14.37 37.26
CA PRO A 144 -4.58 -15.52 37.91
C PRO A 144 -3.34 -15.15 38.74
N TRP A 145 -2.46 -14.29 38.21
CA TRP A 145 -1.28 -13.82 38.95
C TRP A 145 -1.66 -13.15 40.28
N ILE A 146 -2.71 -12.31 40.29
CA ILE A 146 -3.24 -11.69 41.51
C ILE A 146 -3.69 -12.74 42.52
N ARG A 147 -4.41 -13.78 42.08
CA ARG A 147 -4.88 -14.86 42.97
C ARG A 147 -3.74 -15.65 43.58
N GLU A 148 -2.66 -15.85 42.83
CA GLU A 148 -1.49 -16.62 43.27
C GLU A 148 -0.55 -15.83 44.18
N HIS A 149 -0.41 -14.52 43.98
CA HIS A 149 0.64 -13.72 44.62
C HIS A 149 0.14 -12.73 45.68
N ILE A 150 -1.17 -12.43 45.73
CA ILE A 150 -1.73 -11.54 46.75
C ILE A 150 -2.32 -12.37 47.89
N THR A 151 -1.79 -12.19 49.10
CA THR A 151 -2.35 -12.85 50.29
C THR A 151 -3.75 -12.31 50.58
N PRO A 152 -4.80 -13.16 50.60
CA PRO A 152 -6.14 -12.69 50.86
C PRO A 152 -6.28 -12.20 52.32
N PRO A 153 -7.17 -11.23 52.59
CA PRO A 153 -7.39 -10.74 53.95
C PRO A 153 -7.90 -11.86 54.88
N THR A 154 -7.40 -11.91 56.11
CA THR A 154 -7.83 -12.89 57.11
C THR A 154 -9.14 -12.52 57.82
N ALA A 155 -9.47 -11.22 57.88
CA ALA A 155 -10.72 -10.75 58.46
C ALA A 155 -11.91 -11.06 57.53
N ALA A 156 -12.95 -11.70 58.06
CA ALA A 156 -14.10 -12.19 57.27
C ALA A 156 -14.74 -11.11 56.37
N ALA A 157 -14.93 -9.89 56.89
CA ALA A 157 -15.51 -8.79 56.10
C ALA A 157 -14.59 -8.34 54.95
N ALA A 158 -13.28 -8.36 55.14
CA ALA A 158 -12.31 -7.98 54.12
C ALA A 158 -12.12 -9.08 53.06
N LEU A 159 -12.21 -10.36 53.47
CA LEU A 159 -12.18 -11.50 52.55
C LEU A 159 -13.38 -11.46 51.59
N LEU A 160 -14.59 -11.26 52.12
CA LEU A 160 -15.79 -11.18 51.29
C LEU A 160 -15.72 -10.03 50.27
N LYS A 161 -15.17 -8.88 50.68
CA LYS A 161 -14.93 -7.76 49.77
C LYS A 161 -13.95 -8.14 48.66
N TYR A 162 -12.83 -8.76 49.01
CA TYR A 162 -11.83 -9.22 48.04
C TYR A 162 -12.42 -10.20 47.02
N GLU A 163 -13.17 -11.22 47.48
CA GLU A 163 -13.83 -12.18 46.61
C GLU A 163 -14.85 -11.53 45.68
N THR A 164 -15.61 -10.55 46.20
CA THR A 164 -16.57 -9.78 45.41
C THR A 164 -15.87 -8.95 44.33
N ASP A 165 -14.81 -8.24 44.70
CA ASP A 165 -14.03 -7.41 43.76
C ASP A 165 -13.39 -8.27 42.65
N MET A 166 -12.85 -9.44 43.01
CA MET A 166 -12.28 -10.40 42.05
C MET A 166 -13.35 -10.96 41.10
N ALA A 167 -14.53 -11.29 41.60
CA ALA A 167 -15.64 -11.78 40.78
C ALA A 167 -16.13 -10.71 39.78
N ILE A 168 -16.22 -9.45 40.23
CA ILE A 168 -16.56 -8.32 39.36
C ILE A 168 -15.50 -8.15 38.26
N ALA A 169 -14.22 -8.19 38.62
CA ALA A 169 -13.13 -8.05 37.67
C ALA A 169 -13.15 -9.15 36.60
N GLU A 170 -13.40 -10.41 36.97
CA GLU A 170 -13.51 -11.54 36.04
C GLU A 170 -14.70 -11.39 35.09
N GLN A 171 -15.89 -11.07 35.62
CA GLN A 171 -17.09 -10.91 34.80
C GLN A 171 -16.96 -9.73 33.83
N LEU A 172 -16.43 -8.60 34.29
CA LEU A 172 -16.22 -7.42 33.46
C LEU A 172 -15.20 -7.71 32.35
N THR A 173 -14.09 -8.36 32.68
CA THR A 173 -13.05 -8.72 31.70
C THR A 173 -13.57 -9.72 30.68
N ALA A 174 -14.30 -10.76 31.11
CA ALA A 174 -14.92 -11.71 30.20
C ALA A 174 -15.94 -11.03 29.26
N GLY A 175 -16.73 -10.08 29.79
CA GLY A 175 -17.64 -9.27 28.99
C GLY A 175 -16.91 -8.43 27.94
N LEU A 176 -15.79 -7.79 28.30
CA LEU A 176 -14.95 -7.04 27.37
C LEU A 176 -14.33 -7.93 26.30
N ILE A 177 -13.88 -9.15 26.63
CA ILE A 177 -13.40 -10.13 25.65
C ILE A 177 -14.52 -10.46 24.66
N GLY A 178 -15.73 -10.76 25.15
CA GLY A 178 -16.88 -11.04 24.31
C GLY A 178 -17.20 -9.90 23.35
N LEU A 179 -17.17 -8.65 23.84
CA LEU A 179 -17.37 -7.46 23.03
C LEU A 179 -16.25 -7.28 21.98
N THR A 180 -14.99 -7.48 22.34
CA THR A 180 -13.85 -7.45 21.40
C THR A 180 -14.02 -8.48 20.28
N VAL A 181 -14.43 -9.71 20.61
CA VAL A 181 -14.68 -10.75 19.60
C VAL A 181 -15.79 -10.32 18.63
N LEU A 182 -16.89 -9.74 19.15
CA LEU A 182 -17.96 -9.21 18.31
C LEU A 182 -17.47 -8.09 17.38
N PHE A 183 -16.63 -7.17 17.87
CA PHE A 183 -16.04 -6.12 17.04
C PHE A 183 -15.11 -6.66 15.96
N VAL A 184 -14.28 -7.66 16.28
CA VAL A 184 -13.39 -8.30 15.31
C VAL A 184 -14.22 -8.99 14.21
N LEU A 185 -15.26 -9.72 14.59
CA LEU A 185 -16.17 -10.37 13.63
C LEU A 185 -16.91 -9.35 12.76
N ALA A 186 -17.46 -8.30 13.36
CA ALA A 186 -18.13 -7.22 12.63
C ALA A 186 -17.17 -6.54 11.64
N THR A 187 -15.94 -6.27 12.05
CA THR A 187 -14.89 -5.71 11.19
C THR A 187 -14.54 -6.67 10.04
N ALA A 188 -14.35 -7.96 10.33
CA ALA A 188 -14.05 -8.97 9.33
C ALA A 188 -15.17 -9.12 8.28
N ILE A 189 -16.44 -9.09 8.72
CA ILE A 189 -17.61 -9.10 7.83
C ILE A 189 -17.63 -7.85 6.96
N ASN A 190 -17.37 -6.67 7.52
CA ASN A 190 -17.33 -5.42 6.75
C ASN A 190 -16.19 -5.43 5.72
N ILE A 191 -15.00 -5.88 6.10
CA ILE A 191 -13.86 -6.04 5.18
C ILE A 191 -14.23 -7.02 4.06
N TYR A 192 -14.82 -8.17 4.40
CA TYR A 192 -15.28 -9.14 3.42
C TYR A 192 -16.28 -8.52 2.44
N ARG A 193 -17.31 -7.82 2.95
CA ARG A 193 -18.30 -7.12 2.12
C ARG A 193 -17.66 -6.09 1.19
N ILE A 194 -16.78 -5.24 1.70
CA ILE A 194 -16.09 -4.22 0.90
C ILE A 194 -15.23 -4.90 -0.16
N SER A 195 -14.49 -5.95 0.18
CA SER A 195 -13.64 -6.69 -0.76
C SER A 195 -14.42 -7.42 -1.86
N HIS A 196 -15.69 -7.75 -1.60
CA HIS A 196 -16.57 -8.40 -2.58
C HIS A 196 -17.30 -7.38 -3.47
N LEU A 197 -17.60 -6.20 -2.93
CA LEU A 197 -18.22 -5.09 -3.68
C LEU A 197 -17.19 -4.29 -4.51
N SER A 198 -15.93 -4.29 -4.08
CA SER A 198 -14.80 -3.67 -4.78
C SER A 198 -14.08 -4.76 -5.57
N ALA A 199 -13.99 -4.66 -6.90
CA ALA A 199 -13.27 -5.67 -7.68
C ALA A 199 -11.84 -5.91 -7.11
N PRO A 200 -11.37 -7.17 -6.94
CA PRO A 200 -10.35 -7.52 -5.93
C PRO A 200 -8.90 -7.10 -6.24
N THR A 201 -8.63 -6.43 -7.35
CA THR A 201 -7.29 -6.40 -7.94
C THR A 201 -6.36 -5.28 -7.48
N ARG A 202 -6.73 -4.41 -6.53
CA ARG A 202 -5.90 -3.22 -6.20
C ARG A 202 -5.37 -3.10 -4.76
N ILE A 203 -5.93 -3.79 -3.77
CA ILE A 203 -5.52 -3.58 -2.35
C ILE A 203 -4.27 -4.40 -1.97
N LEU A 204 -4.11 -5.63 -2.49
CA LEU A 204 -2.97 -6.49 -2.14
C LEU A 204 -1.64 -6.08 -2.80
N LEU A 205 -1.67 -5.29 -3.88
CA LEU A 205 -0.47 -4.75 -4.53
C LEU A 205 0.14 -3.55 -3.80
N PHE A 206 -0.41 -3.16 -2.65
CA PHE A 206 -0.11 -1.90 -1.99
C PHE A 206 0.92 -2.02 -0.84
N PHE A 207 1.06 -3.20 -0.23
CA PHE A 207 1.88 -3.39 0.98
C PHE A 207 3.29 -3.96 0.72
N SER A 208 3.59 -4.49 -0.47
CA SER A 208 4.95 -4.99 -0.76
C SER A 208 5.96 -3.87 -1.03
N ASP A 209 5.53 -2.72 -1.53
CA ASP A 209 6.40 -1.58 -1.88
C ASP A 209 6.98 -0.84 -0.64
N SER A 210 6.32 -0.88 0.52
CA SER A 210 6.82 -0.23 1.75
C SER A 210 7.87 -1.04 2.50
N ALA A 211 7.95 -2.35 2.28
CA ALA A 211 8.96 -3.20 2.91
C ALA A 211 10.34 -3.12 2.21
N MET A 212 10.39 -2.77 0.92
CA MET A 212 11.65 -2.66 0.17
C MET A 212 12.26 -1.25 0.13
N ALA A 213 11.58 -0.24 0.68
CA ALA A 213 12.09 1.13 0.80
C ALA A 213 12.80 1.42 2.14
N VAL A 214 12.77 0.46 3.08
CA VAL A 214 13.52 0.52 4.34
C VAL A 214 14.67 -0.48 4.22
N GLY A 215 15.65 -0.15 3.39
CA GLY A 215 16.94 -0.83 3.39
C GLY A 215 17.64 -0.54 4.71
N PHE A 216 17.73 -1.56 5.56
CA PHE A 216 18.89 -1.77 6.40
C PHE A 216 19.97 -2.48 5.56
#